data_AF-A0A0F4Z6Y0-F1
#
_entry.id   AF-A0A0F4Z6Y0-F1
#
_cell.length_a   1.000
_cell.length_b   1.000
_cell.length_c   1.000
_cell.angle_alpha   90.00
_cell.angle_beta   90.00
_cell.angle_gamma   90.00
#
_symmetry.space_group_name_H-M   'P 1'
#
loop_
_entity.id
_entity.type
_entity.pdbx_description
1 polymer ?
#
loop_
_entity_poly.entity_id
_entity_poly.type
_entity_poly.pdbx_seq_one_letter_code
_entity_poly.pdbx_strand_id
1 'polypeptide(L)'
;MADIGIVYGPEFQGLSNIVSSTMDNLAAAKIVNPPLHQNAAFLFHLACINTCLHLLLVTLAKGIRRNFRDLCIPTTIKDLAISQSALEMDAVAWSKGLDNLSVDCMADGKLALRLHGLKLTPMDGSKASKAEAHAAACLEWLPDFDMVDHATLFKGPPSIEEETRIQKIGRSLALPAAFCQVPRLAKNGDLAH
;
A
#
# COMPACT_ATOMS: atom_id res chain seq x y z
N MET A 1 -3.35 5.56 -7.18
CA MET A 1 -3.06 6.90 -6.62
C MET A 1 -3.62 7.10 -5.21
N ALA A 2 -4.63 6.34 -4.76
CA ALA A 2 -5.15 6.46 -3.39
C ALA A 2 -4.08 6.31 -2.27
N ASP A 3 -3.17 5.34 -2.38
CA ASP A 3 -2.16 5.08 -1.34
C ASP A 3 -1.10 6.18 -1.19
N ILE A 4 -1.00 7.12 -2.15
CA ILE A 4 -0.12 8.30 -2.06
C ILE A 4 -0.90 9.56 -1.61
N GLY A 5 -2.11 9.38 -1.07
CA GLY A 5 -2.94 10.47 -0.54
C GLY A 5 -3.83 11.16 -1.58
N ILE A 6 -3.89 10.64 -2.81
CA ILE A 6 -4.68 11.24 -3.88
C ILE A 6 -5.90 10.36 -4.18
N VAL A 7 -7.06 10.75 -3.61
CA VAL A 7 -8.34 10.05 -3.79
C VAL A 7 -9.23 10.87 -4.72
N TYR A 8 -9.46 10.36 -5.93
CA TYR A 8 -10.31 11.00 -6.93
C TYR A 8 -11.75 10.51 -6.83
N GLY A 9 -12.69 11.46 -6.74
CA GLY A 9 -14.12 11.19 -6.87
C GLY A 9 -14.50 10.75 -8.29
N PRO A 10 -15.74 10.27 -8.50
CA PRO A 10 -16.19 9.72 -9.78
C PRO A 10 -16.03 10.68 -10.96
N GLU A 11 -16.22 11.98 -10.74
CA GLU A 11 -16.05 13.02 -11.76
C GLU A 11 -14.60 13.19 -12.26
N PHE A 12 -13.61 12.70 -11.51
CA PHE A 12 -12.19 12.84 -11.81
C PHE A 12 -11.56 11.55 -12.35
N GLN A 13 -12.38 10.57 -12.73
CA GLN A 13 -11.98 9.26 -13.28
C GLN A 13 -12.13 9.21 -14.80
N GLY A 14 -11.92 10.34 -15.50
CA GLY A 14 -12.13 10.47 -16.94
C GLY A 14 -11.05 9.83 -17.83
N LEU A 15 -10.05 9.13 -17.28
CA LEU A 15 -9.03 8.43 -18.07
C LEU A 15 -9.49 7.01 -18.43
N SER A 16 -9.43 6.67 -19.71
CA SER A 16 -9.65 5.32 -20.23
C SER A 16 -8.54 4.92 -21.19
N ASN A 17 -8.34 3.61 -21.39
CA ASN A 17 -7.34 3.04 -22.33
C ASN A 17 -5.93 3.64 -22.16
N ILE A 18 -5.48 3.73 -20.91
CA ILE A 18 -4.18 4.30 -20.56
C ILE A 18 -3.06 3.35 -21.01
N VAL A 19 -2.11 3.86 -21.78
CA VAL A 19 -0.89 3.17 -22.19
C VAL A 19 0.31 4.04 -21.82
N SER A 20 1.38 3.45 -21.30
CA SER A 20 2.61 4.17 -20.95
C SER A 20 3.84 3.38 -21.32
N SER A 21 4.88 4.07 -21.78
CA SER A 21 6.20 3.48 -22.01
C SER A 21 6.84 3.15 -20.66
N THR A 22 7.45 1.96 -20.56
CA THR A 22 8.23 1.56 -19.38
C THR A 22 9.65 2.11 -19.41
N MET A 23 10.12 2.56 -20.58
CA MET A 23 11.47 3.06 -20.80
C MET A 23 11.49 4.59 -20.83
N ASP A 24 10.50 5.19 -21.50
CA ASP A 24 10.41 6.63 -21.71
C ASP A 24 9.32 7.25 -20.84
N ASN A 25 9.46 8.53 -20.54
CA ASN A 25 8.40 9.30 -19.90
C ASN A 25 7.38 9.72 -20.96
N LEU A 26 6.61 8.75 -21.45
CA LEU A 26 5.57 8.91 -22.47
C LEU A 26 4.33 8.10 -22.07
N ALA A 27 3.16 8.71 -22.19
CA ALA A 27 1.88 8.04 -22.02
C ALA A 27 0.83 8.56 -23.00
N ALA A 28 -0.14 7.72 -23.33
CA ALA A 28 -1.31 8.07 -24.11
C ALA A 28 -2.56 7.52 -23.43
N ALA A 29 -3.68 8.21 -23.56
CA ALA A 29 -4.96 7.78 -23.03
C ALA A 29 -6.12 8.44 -23.77
N LYS A 30 -7.31 7.88 -23.60
CA LYS A 30 -8.58 8.54 -23.95
C LYS A 30 -9.13 9.30 -22.74
N ILE A 31 -9.48 10.56 -22.96
CA ILE A 31 -10.17 11.40 -21.98
C ILE A 31 -11.65 11.39 -22.32
N VAL A 32 -12.47 10.94 -21.37
CA VAL A 32 -13.93 10.90 -21.47
C VAL A 32 -14.48 12.06 -20.66
N ASN A 33 -15.24 12.93 -21.32
CA ASN A 33 -15.95 14.05 -20.71
C ASN A 33 -17.43 13.69 -20.55
N PRO A 34 -17.97 13.54 -19.33
CA PRO A 34 -19.39 13.26 -19.12
C PRO A 34 -20.31 14.29 -19.81
N PRO A 35 -21.45 13.87 -20.40
CA PRO A 35 -22.38 14.78 -21.08
C PRO A 35 -22.89 15.91 -20.20
N LEU A 36 -23.04 15.66 -18.89
CA LEU A 36 -23.42 16.68 -17.89
C LEU A 36 -22.45 17.87 -17.81
N HIS A 37 -21.20 17.66 -18.23
CA HIS A 37 -20.14 18.68 -18.23
C HIS A 37 -19.99 19.42 -19.56
N GLN A 38 -20.80 19.09 -20.58
CA GLN A 38 -20.85 19.80 -21.86
C GLN A 38 -21.69 21.10 -21.76
N ASN A 39 -21.66 21.76 -20.61
CA ASN A 39 -22.38 23.01 -20.42
C ASN A 39 -21.68 24.13 -21.22
N ALA A 40 -22.46 24.94 -21.94
CA ALA A 40 -21.96 26.00 -22.84
C ALA A 40 -21.14 27.10 -22.14
N ALA A 41 -21.17 27.14 -20.80
CA ALA A 41 -20.43 28.11 -20.00
C ALA A 41 -18.91 27.85 -19.98
N PHE A 42 -18.44 26.63 -20.29
CA PHE A 42 -17.02 26.29 -20.27
C PHE A 42 -16.58 25.66 -21.59
N LEU A 43 -15.54 26.21 -22.20
CA LEU A 43 -14.89 25.61 -23.37
C LEU A 43 -14.36 24.21 -23.04
N PHE A 44 -13.81 24.04 -21.83
CA PHE A 44 -13.22 22.81 -21.38
C PHE A 44 -13.49 22.61 -19.89
N HIS A 45 -14.09 21.48 -19.52
CA HIS A 45 -14.46 21.23 -18.13
C HIS A 45 -13.23 21.03 -17.25
N LEU A 46 -13.24 21.57 -16.02
CA LEU A 46 -12.09 21.50 -15.11
C LEU A 46 -11.70 20.06 -14.76
N ALA A 47 -12.67 19.15 -14.67
CA ALA A 47 -12.39 17.73 -14.45
C ALA A 47 -11.61 17.11 -15.62
N CYS A 48 -11.85 17.54 -16.86
CA CYS A 48 -11.07 17.10 -18.02
C CYS A 48 -9.65 17.65 -17.97
N ILE A 49 -9.45 18.91 -17.56
CA ILE A 49 -8.10 19.48 -17.38
C ILE A 49 -7.33 18.67 -16.33
N ASN A 50 -7.97 18.37 -15.20
CA ASN A 50 -7.37 17.50 -14.17
C ASN A 50 -7.03 16.11 -14.72
N THR A 51 -7.89 15.55 -15.59
CA THR A 51 -7.63 14.26 -16.24
C THR A 51 -6.34 14.30 -17.08
N CYS A 52 -6.07 15.41 -17.78
CA CYS A 52 -4.77 15.64 -18.45
C CYS A 52 -3.61 15.66 -17.45
N LEU A 53 -3.78 16.32 -16.29
CA LEU A 53 -2.76 16.32 -15.23
C LEU A 53 -2.51 14.92 -14.68
N HIS A 54 -3.54 14.08 -14.56
CA HIS A 54 -3.36 12.69 -14.11
C HIS A 54 -2.54 11.88 -15.11
N LEU A 55 -2.75 12.09 -16.41
CA LEU A 55 -1.96 11.44 -17.45
C LEU A 55 -0.48 11.85 -17.39
N LEU A 56 -0.20 13.12 -17.05
CA LEU A 56 1.17 13.58 -16.79
C LEU A 56 1.80 12.87 -15.57
N LEU A 57 1.04 12.58 -14.52
CA LEU A 57 1.53 11.77 -13.40
C LEU A 57 1.81 10.32 -13.81
N VAL A 58 0.94 9.72 -14.63
CA VAL A 58 1.19 8.37 -15.21
C VAL A 58 2.47 8.35 -16.04
N THR A 59 2.69 9.41 -16.82
CA THR A 59 3.89 9.60 -17.64
C THR A 59 5.16 9.61 -16.80
N LEU A 60 5.16 10.34 -15.68
CA LEU A 60 6.29 10.34 -14.73
C LEU A 60 6.48 8.98 -14.04
N ALA A 61 5.39 8.27 -13.76
CA ALA A 61 5.44 6.94 -13.17
C ALA A 61 5.90 5.86 -14.18
N LYS A 62 5.96 6.16 -15.49
CA LYS A 62 6.18 5.18 -16.56
C LYS A 62 5.19 4.01 -16.51
N GLY A 63 3.97 4.28 -16.07
CA GLY A 63 2.95 3.26 -15.78
C GLY A 63 3.25 2.37 -14.57
N ILE A 64 4.40 2.53 -13.89
CA ILE A 64 4.79 1.72 -12.75
C ILE A 64 4.54 2.50 -11.46
N ARG A 65 3.59 2.00 -10.67
CA ARG A 65 3.16 2.63 -9.41
C ARG A 65 4.31 3.03 -8.47
N ARG A 66 5.30 2.15 -8.26
CA ARG A 66 6.44 2.36 -7.35
C ARG A 66 7.41 3.48 -7.76
N ASN A 67 7.28 4.01 -8.98
CA ASN A 67 8.09 5.13 -9.45
C ASN A 67 7.57 6.47 -8.95
N PHE A 68 6.30 6.54 -8.51
CA PHE A 68 5.71 7.76 -7.98
C PHE A 68 5.67 7.71 -6.44
N ARG A 69 6.68 8.29 -5.79
CA ARG A 69 6.90 8.17 -4.34
C ARG A 69 6.52 9.42 -3.54
N ASP A 70 6.57 10.58 -4.19
CA ASP A 70 6.38 11.86 -3.55
C ASP A 70 5.13 12.56 -4.07
N LEU A 71 4.37 13.13 -3.15
CA LEU A 71 3.24 13.98 -3.50
C LEU A 71 3.79 15.25 -4.15
N CYS A 72 3.42 15.48 -5.41
CA CYS A 72 3.87 16.64 -6.17
C CYS A 72 2.67 17.49 -6.59
N ILE A 73 2.82 18.82 -6.52
CA ILE A 73 1.79 19.77 -6.92
C ILE A 73 2.21 20.60 -8.14
N PRO A 74 1.28 20.94 -9.05
CA PRO A 74 1.50 21.94 -10.09
C PRO A 74 1.88 23.29 -9.49
N THR A 75 3.01 23.88 -9.92
CA THR A 75 3.45 25.21 -9.45
C THR A 75 3.63 26.22 -10.57
N THR A 76 3.89 25.79 -11.79
CA THR A 76 4.06 26.71 -12.94
C THR A 76 3.65 26.02 -14.22
N ILE A 77 2.99 26.76 -15.13
CA ILE A 77 2.69 26.34 -16.49
C ILE A 77 3.23 27.41 -17.42
N LYS A 78 4.00 27.03 -18.45
CA LYS A 78 4.58 27.99 -19.40
C LYS A 78 3.62 28.37 -20.52
N ASP A 79 2.95 27.38 -21.09
CA ASP A 79 2.02 27.56 -22.20
C ASP A 79 0.78 26.69 -21.97
N LEU A 80 -0.39 27.30 -22.13
CA LEU A 80 -1.70 26.67 -22.00
C LEU A 80 -2.63 27.24 -23.06
N ALA A 81 -3.00 26.41 -24.02
CA ALA A 81 -4.05 26.72 -25.00
C ALA A 81 -5.22 25.76 -24.81
N ILE A 82 -6.42 26.31 -24.78
CA ILE A 82 -7.66 25.57 -24.54
C ILE A 82 -8.64 25.94 -25.65
N SER A 83 -9.28 24.92 -26.23
CA SER A 83 -10.39 25.08 -27.17
C SER A 83 -11.57 24.21 -26.72
N GLN A 84 -12.60 24.10 -27.56
CA GLN A 84 -13.81 23.37 -27.22
C GLN A 84 -13.52 21.88 -26.98
N SER A 85 -13.89 21.39 -25.80
CA SER A 85 -13.84 19.97 -25.44
C SER A 85 -14.91 19.16 -26.19
N ALA A 86 -14.62 17.87 -26.37
CA ALA A 86 -15.54 16.89 -26.93
C ALA A 86 -15.89 15.82 -25.88
N LEU A 87 -16.83 14.93 -26.23
CA LEU A 87 -17.21 13.80 -25.39
C LEU A 87 -16.04 12.84 -25.16
N GLU A 88 -15.27 12.59 -26.21
CA GLU A 88 -14.04 11.81 -26.17
C GLU A 88 -12.92 12.61 -26.82
N MET A 89 -11.72 12.51 -26.23
CA MET A 89 -10.52 13.15 -26.73
C MET A 89 -9.33 12.22 -26.56
N ASP A 90 -8.41 12.22 -27.52
CA ASP A 90 -7.17 11.45 -27.44
C ASP A 90 -6.06 12.34 -26.88
N ALA A 91 -5.41 11.90 -25.81
CA ALA A 91 -4.37 12.65 -25.13
C ALA A 91 -3.03 11.93 -25.18
N VAL A 92 -1.96 12.69 -25.44
CA VAL A 92 -0.57 12.23 -25.40
C VAL A 92 0.21 13.14 -24.47
N ALA A 93 0.89 12.54 -23.51
CA ALA A 93 1.66 13.20 -22.47
C ALA A 93 3.10 12.73 -22.50
N TRP A 94 4.03 13.67 -22.32
CA TRP A 94 5.46 13.38 -22.25
C TRP A 94 6.16 14.29 -21.25
N SER A 95 7.34 13.86 -20.80
CA SER A 95 8.11 14.62 -19.83
C SER A 95 9.62 14.51 -20.04
N LYS A 96 10.34 15.61 -19.80
CA LYS A 96 11.80 15.63 -19.69
C LYS A 96 12.29 15.67 -18.23
N GLY A 97 11.38 15.44 -17.27
CA GLY A 97 11.59 15.58 -15.83
C GLY A 97 10.44 16.33 -15.15
N LEU A 98 10.58 16.57 -13.85
CA LEU A 98 9.57 17.25 -13.03
C LEU A 98 9.34 18.72 -13.41
N ASP A 99 10.31 19.37 -14.04
CA ASP A 99 10.25 20.79 -14.42
C ASP A 99 9.71 21.05 -15.84
N ASN A 100 9.45 19.99 -16.61
CA ASN A 100 9.03 20.13 -18.00
C ASN A 100 8.16 18.95 -18.44
N LEU A 101 6.89 19.04 -18.06
CA LEU A 101 5.83 18.16 -18.50
C LEU A 101 4.98 18.84 -19.57
N SER A 102 4.56 18.05 -20.55
CA SER A 102 3.69 18.50 -21.63
C SER A 102 2.61 17.47 -21.95
N VAL A 103 1.43 17.94 -22.31
CA VAL A 103 0.31 17.13 -22.78
C VAL A 103 -0.43 17.85 -23.88
N ASP A 104 -0.71 17.13 -24.96
CA ASP A 104 -1.60 17.55 -26.04
C ASP A 104 -2.83 16.64 -26.03
N CYS A 105 -4.00 17.25 -26.19
CA CYS A 105 -5.30 16.60 -26.22
C CYS A 105 -6.00 16.98 -27.51
N MET A 106 -6.48 15.99 -28.25
CA MET A 106 -7.06 16.12 -29.58
C MET A 106 -8.53 15.66 -29.58
N ALA A 107 -9.41 16.48 -30.12
CA ALA A 107 -10.81 16.14 -30.40
C ALA A 107 -10.99 16.09 -31.92
N ASP A 108 -11.32 14.94 -32.50
CA ASP A 108 -11.54 14.77 -33.94
C ASP A 108 -10.41 15.36 -34.82
N GLY A 109 -9.16 15.13 -34.42
CA GLY A 109 -7.97 15.64 -35.12
C GLY A 109 -7.71 17.15 -34.95
N LYS A 110 -8.48 17.85 -34.11
CA LYS A 110 -8.24 19.25 -33.74
C LYS A 110 -7.69 19.34 -32.32
N LEU A 111 -6.83 20.32 -32.07
CA LEU A 111 -6.24 20.56 -30.76
C LEU A 111 -7.31 21.09 -29.79
N ALA A 112 -7.68 20.26 -28.82
CA ALA A 112 -8.63 20.58 -27.75
C ALA A 112 -7.94 21.24 -26.55
N LEU A 113 -6.77 20.74 -26.16
CA LEU A 113 -5.95 21.31 -25.11
C LEU A 113 -4.47 21.10 -25.41
N ARG A 114 -3.66 22.13 -25.17
CA ARG A 114 -2.21 22.08 -25.16
C ARG A 114 -1.73 22.62 -23.84
N LEU A 115 -0.94 21.85 -23.11
CA LEU A 115 -0.28 22.29 -21.87
C LEU A 115 1.18 21.92 -21.96
N HIS A 116 2.07 22.91 -21.93
CA HIS A 116 3.51 22.71 -22.08
C HIS A 116 4.30 23.41 -20.99
N GLY A 117 5.40 22.78 -20.59
CA GLY A 117 6.29 23.33 -19.57
C GLY A 117 5.65 23.39 -18.19
N LEU A 118 4.78 22.44 -17.86
CA LEU A 118 4.31 22.28 -16.49
C LEU A 118 5.47 21.85 -15.60
N LYS A 119 5.59 22.53 -14.47
CA LYS A 119 6.49 22.18 -13.37
C LYS A 119 5.68 21.64 -12.20
N LEU A 120 6.11 20.50 -11.70
CA LEU A 120 5.63 19.92 -10.45
C LEU A 120 6.68 20.13 -9.36
N THR A 121 6.23 20.59 -8.19
CA THR A 121 7.09 20.72 -7.01
C THR A 121 6.68 19.65 -5.97
N PRO A 122 7.61 18.85 -5.47
CA PRO A 122 7.36 17.93 -4.35
C PRO A 122 6.91 18.70 -3.11
N MET A 123 5.98 18.13 -2.35
CA MET A 123 5.51 18.72 -1.10
C MET A 123 6.37 18.23 0.07
N ASP A 124 6.90 19.17 0.87
CA ASP A 124 7.71 18.86 2.04
C ASP A 124 6.90 18.00 3.03
N GLY A 125 7.43 16.83 3.38
CA GLY A 125 6.78 15.87 4.28
C GLY A 125 6.18 14.65 3.60
N SER A 126 6.27 14.50 2.27
CA SER A 126 6.16 13.16 1.67
C SER A 126 7.33 12.35 2.21
N LYS A 127 7.03 11.44 3.15
CA LYS A 127 8.01 10.43 3.55
C LYS A 127 8.24 9.60 2.31
N ALA A 128 9.27 9.94 1.52
CA ALA A 128 9.75 9.12 0.43
C ALA A 128 9.79 7.71 0.99
N SER A 129 8.91 6.83 0.48
CA SER A 129 8.81 5.49 1.04
C SER A 129 10.22 4.92 0.94
N LYS A 130 10.79 4.64 2.11
CA LYS A 130 12.14 4.11 2.26
C LYS A 130 12.24 2.99 1.23
N ALA A 131 13.17 3.12 0.28
CA ALA A 131 13.29 2.23 -0.87
C ALA A 131 12.97 0.80 -0.42
N GLU A 132 11.94 0.19 -1.02
CA GLU A 132 11.39 -1.10 -0.56
C GLU A 132 12.53 -2.07 -0.24
N ALA A 133 12.82 -2.24 1.05
CA ALA A 133 13.89 -3.15 1.51
C ALA A 133 13.55 -4.61 1.20
N HIS A 134 12.35 -4.87 0.66
CA HIS A 134 11.80 -6.17 0.33
C HIS A 134 11.59 -6.36 -1.19
N ALA A 135 12.16 -5.50 -2.04
CA ALA A 135 12.06 -5.64 -3.50
C ALA A 135 12.80 -6.86 -4.07
N ALA A 136 13.58 -7.56 -3.23
CA ALA A 136 14.21 -8.84 -3.56
C ALA A 136 13.96 -9.83 -2.42
N ALA A 137 13.53 -11.05 -2.79
CA ALA A 137 13.57 -12.21 -1.91
C ALA A 137 14.75 -13.08 -2.37
N CYS A 138 15.68 -13.37 -1.46
CA CYS A 138 16.72 -14.36 -1.70
C CYS A 138 16.24 -15.71 -1.17
N LEU A 139 16.41 -16.77 -1.96
CA LEU A 139 16.21 -18.14 -1.49
C LEU A 139 17.38 -18.49 -0.57
N GLU A 140 17.12 -18.55 0.74
CA GLU A 140 18.07 -19.02 1.73
C GLU A 140 17.77 -20.49 2.04
N TRP A 141 18.75 -21.37 1.79
CA TRP A 141 18.65 -22.77 2.19
C TRP A 141 19.06 -22.89 3.65
N LEU A 142 18.09 -23.18 4.51
CA LEU A 142 18.34 -23.50 5.91
C LEU A 142 18.55 -25.03 6.06
N PRO A 143 19.31 -25.48 7.07
CA PRO A 143 19.45 -26.90 7.37
C PRO A 143 18.08 -27.54 7.60
N ASP A 144 17.93 -28.78 7.14
CA ASP A 144 16.74 -29.59 7.42
C ASP A 144 16.56 -29.73 8.95
N PHE A 145 15.32 -29.93 9.40
CA PHE A 145 14.97 -30.01 10.82
C PHE A 145 15.81 -31.06 11.57
N ASP A 146 16.16 -32.15 10.88
CA ASP A 146 16.97 -33.25 11.40
C ASP A 146 18.47 -32.91 11.55
N MET A 147 18.92 -31.76 11.02
CA MET A 147 20.31 -31.29 11.07
C MET A 147 20.51 -30.10 12.02
N VAL A 148 19.46 -29.67 12.73
CA VAL A 148 19.52 -28.55 13.70
C VAL A 148 19.65 -29.10 15.12
N ASP A 149 20.56 -28.54 15.91
CA ASP A 149 20.68 -28.87 17.34
C ASP A 149 19.40 -28.46 18.09
N HIS A 150 18.54 -29.42 18.40
CA HIS A 150 17.26 -29.21 19.08
C HIS A 150 17.40 -28.54 20.46
N ALA A 151 18.58 -28.62 21.10
CA ALA A 151 18.83 -27.94 22.36
C ALA A 151 18.89 -26.41 22.22
N THR A 152 19.12 -25.90 21.01
CA THR A 152 19.19 -24.45 20.72
C THR A 152 17.85 -23.84 20.34
N LEU A 153 16.86 -24.66 19.98
CA LEU A 153 15.53 -24.21 19.53
C LEU A 153 14.60 -23.81 20.68
N PHE A 154 14.84 -24.33 21.89
CA PHE A 154 14.05 -24.01 23.08
C PHE A 154 14.87 -23.15 24.03
N LYS A 155 14.63 -21.83 24.01
CA LYS A 155 15.00 -21.00 25.15
C LYS A 155 13.93 -21.19 26.21
N GLY A 156 14.32 -21.79 27.34
CA GLY A 156 13.46 -21.84 28.52
C GLY A 156 12.95 -20.42 28.86
N PRO A 157 11.70 -20.28 29.32
CA PRO A 157 11.17 -18.98 29.69
C PRO A 157 12.14 -18.31 30.69
N PRO A 158 12.41 -17.00 30.56
CA PRO A 158 13.24 -16.31 31.53
C PRO A 158 12.64 -16.53 32.91
N SER A 159 13.45 -17.02 33.86
CA SER A 159 12.99 -17.29 35.21
C SER A 159 12.55 -15.99 35.86
N ILE A 160 11.25 -15.73 35.89
CA ILE A 160 10.67 -14.64 36.67
C ILE A 160 10.65 -15.15 38.12
N GLU A 161 11.43 -14.52 39.01
CA GLU A 161 11.57 -14.94 40.42
C GLU A 161 10.21 -15.08 41.13
N GLU A 162 9.22 -14.27 40.75
CA GLU A 162 7.87 -14.32 41.30
C GLU A 162 7.09 -15.60 40.95
N GLU A 163 7.30 -16.17 39.77
CA GLU A 163 6.63 -17.41 39.34
C GLU A 163 7.21 -18.64 40.06
N THR A 164 8.50 -18.58 40.41
CA THR A 164 9.20 -19.60 41.20
C THR A 164 8.70 -19.64 42.66
N ARG A 165 8.20 -18.50 43.17
CA ARG A 165 7.63 -18.39 44.53
C ARG A 165 6.25 -19.05 44.63
N ILE A 166 5.44 -18.94 43.58
CA ILE A 166 4.09 -19.53 43.53
C ILE A 166 4.16 -21.06 43.41
N GLN A 167 5.12 -21.61 42.66
CA GLN A 167 5.33 -23.07 42.57
C GLN A 167 5.78 -23.71 43.90
N LYS A 168 6.60 -23.03 44.71
CA LYS A 168 7.01 -23.55 46.03
C LYS A 168 5.84 -23.61 47.02
N ILE A 169 4.90 -22.66 46.95
CA ILE A 169 3.72 -22.63 47.85
C ILE A 169 2.71 -23.70 47.42
N GLY A 170 2.49 -23.91 46.12
CA GLY A 170 1.57 -24.93 45.61
C GLY A 170 1.98 -26.37 45.97
N ARG A 171 3.28 -26.65 46.10
CA ARG A 171 3.79 -27.99 46.44
C ARG A 171 3.67 -28.34 47.94
N SER A 172 3.43 -27.34 48.81
CA SER A 172 3.22 -27.54 50.25
C SER A 172 1.76 -27.82 50.63
N LEU A 173 0.79 -27.49 49.76
CA LEU A 173 -0.64 -27.57 50.05
C LEU A 173 -1.33 -28.82 49.49
N ALA A 174 -0.61 -29.64 48.73
CA ALA A 174 -1.12 -30.88 48.15
C ALA A 174 -0.30 -32.08 48.63
N LEU A 175 -0.68 -32.65 49.79
CA LEU A 175 -0.68 -34.09 50.15
C LEU A 175 -0.79 -34.25 51.69
N PRO A 176 -1.67 -35.12 52.22
CA PRO A 176 -2.97 -35.54 51.67
C PRO A 176 -4.12 -35.47 52.70
N ALA A 177 -5.28 -35.04 52.24
CA ALA A 177 -6.58 -35.43 52.80
C ALA A 177 -6.82 -36.91 52.49
N ALA A 178 -6.21 -37.80 53.28
CA ALA A 178 -6.45 -39.24 53.21
C ALA A 178 -6.44 -39.82 54.63
N PHE A 179 -7.29 -39.32 55.51
CA PHE A 179 -7.61 -40.00 56.77
C PHE A 179 -8.97 -39.52 57.30
N CYS A 180 -10.05 -40.17 56.89
CA CYS A 180 -11.24 -40.42 57.71
C CYS A 180 -12.30 -41.20 56.92
N GLN A 181 -12.25 -42.53 57.02
CA GLN A 181 -13.49 -43.31 57.12
C GLN A 181 -13.33 -44.31 58.26
N VAL A 182 -14.29 -44.22 59.16
CA VAL A 182 -14.36 -44.65 60.56
C VAL A 182 -14.86 -46.12 60.65
N PRO A 183 -14.63 -46.83 61.77
CA PRO A 183 -14.50 -48.28 61.82
C PRO A 183 -15.82 -48.99 62.20
N ARG A 184 -15.81 -50.34 62.19
CA ARG A 184 -16.31 -51.19 63.28
C ARG A 184 -16.06 -52.69 63.02
N LEU A 185 -15.38 -53.31 64.01
CA LEU A 185 -15.69 -54.57 64.73
C LEU A 185 -16.07 -55.83 63.92
N ALA A 186 -15.66 -57.06 64.23
CA ALA A 186 -14.78 -57.67 65.24
C ALA A 186 -14.77 -59.20 65.00
N LYS A 187 -13.87 -59.90 65.72
CA LYS A 187 -13.85 -61.35 66.08
C LYS A 187 -13.35 -62.30 64.98
N ASN A 188 -12.61 -63.40 65.24
CA ASN A 188 -12.02 -64.06 66.42
C ASN A 188 -11.15 -65.24 65.89
N GLY A 189 -10.25 -65.79 66.71
CA GLY A 189 -9.62 -67.12 66.52
C GLY A 189 -8.14 -67.04 66.11
N ASP A 190 -7.16 -66.95 67.02
CA ASP A 190 -6.68 -67.97 67.99
C ASP A 190 -6.00 -69.18 67.32
N LEU A 191 -4.66 -69.26 67.41
CA LEU A 191 -3.94 -70.34 68.11
C LEU A 191 -2.41 -70.20 67.99
N ALA A 192 -1.77 -70.32 69.15
CA ALA A 192 -0.35 -70.48 69.38
C ALA A 192 0.12 -71.92 69.11
N HIS A 193 1.45 -72.09 69.18
CA HIS A 193 2.24 -73.28 69.55
C HIS A 193 1.52 -74.59 69.86
#